data_AF-E9S7D9-F1
#
_entry.id   AF-E9S7D9-F1
#
_cell.length_a   1.000
_cell.length_b   1.000
_cell.length_c   1.000
_cell.angle_alpha   90.00
_cell.angle_beta   90.00
_cell.angle_gamma   90.00
#
_symmetry.space_group_name_H-M   'P 1'
#
loop_
_entity.id
_entity.type
_entity.pdbx_description
1 polymer ?
#
loop_
_entity_poly.entity_id
_entity_poly.type
_entity_poly.pdbx_seq_one_letter_code
_entity_poly.pdbx_strand_id
1 'polypeptide(L)'
;MKYDKKSARIYALLKGLQAEFFGIFVMLFFWAVAKAMGLFANLMFGFTGLMCVVCILADYGLKQGSSAASADKLHDDDVGSKFGWQLGLIAMMPFAVTAALLMISKLSGGFDFLAIYKLANACLFPLLDIFAHSPDIKDFRLGVFALIVPYLALFPISTYIGFKWGYNKVDLKDMIVYKKK
;
A
#
# COMPACT_ATOMS: atom_id res chain seq x y z
N MET A 1 -19.64 20.69 -8.68
CA MET A 1 -18.92 20.92 -7.42
C MET A 1 -17.43 20.85 -7.71
N LYS A 2 -16.65 21.83 -7.27
CA LYS A 2 -15.19 21.81 -7.50
C LYS A 2 -14.54 20.61 -6.84
N TYR A 3 -13.48 20.07 -7.43
CA TYR A 3 -12.76 18.94 -6.88
C TYR A 3 -12.01 19.33 -5.61
N ASP A 4 -12.37 18.72 -4.48
CA ASP A 4 -11.71 18.98 -3.20
C ASP A 4 -10.41 18.17 -3.07
N LYS A 5 -9.31 18.80 -3.50
CA LYS A 5 -7.95 18.25 -3.38
C LYS A 5 -7.56 18.00 -1.91
N LYS A 6 -8.06 18.77 -0.94
CA LYS A 6 -7.69 18.61 0.49
C LYS A 6 -8.36 17.38 1.07
N SER A 7 -9.67 17.23 0.86
CA SER A 7 -10.43 16.05 1.28
C SER A 7 -9.84 14.78 0.66
N ALA A 8 -9.52 14.79 -0.64
CA ALA A 8 -8.89 13.65 -1.31
C ALA A 8 -7.58 13.22 -0.62
N ARG A 9 -6.70 14.15 -0.25
CA ARG A 9 -5.45 13.83 0.46
C ARG A 9 -5.68 13.19 1.82
N ILE A 10 -6.66 13.69 2.59
CA ILE A 10 -7.03 13.12 3.90
C ILE A 10 -7.58 11.71 3.72
N TYR A 11 -8.48 11.51 2.75
CA TYR A 11 -9.01 10.17 2.46
C TYR A 11 -7.93 9.21 1.97
N ALA A 12 -6.90 9.68 1.25
CA ALA A 12 -5.78 8.83 0.86
C ALA A 12 -5.02 8.28 2.08
N LEU A 13 -4.75 9.11 3.10
CA LEU A 13 -4.19 8.65 4.38
C LEU A 13 -5.10 7.60 5.04
N LEU A 14 -6.40 7.88 5.11
CA LEU A 14 -7.37 6.95 5.69
C LEU A 14 -7.42 5.62 4.94
N LYS A 15 -7.24 5.63 3.61
CA LYS A 15 -7.19 4.40 2.80
C LYS A 15 -5.91 3.62 2.99
N GLY A 16 -4.77 4.30 3.16
CA GLY A 16 -3.53 3.65 3.59
C GLY A 16 -3.70 2.95 4.94
N LEU A 17 -4.24 3.65 5.94
CA LEU A 17 -4.53 3.07 7.27
C LEU A 17 -5.57 1.94 7.19
N GLN A 18 -6.59 2.07 6.35
CA GLN A 18 -7.57 1.01 6.13
C GLN A 18 -6.92 -0.25 5.55
N ALA A 19 -5.99 -0.11 4.60
CA ALA A 19 -5.28 -1.25 4.02
C ALA A 19 -4.50 -2.03 5.07
N GLU A 20 -3.80 -1.33 5.96
CA GLU A 20 -3.02 -1.97 7.03
C GLU A 20 -3.90 -2.51 8.15
N PHE A 21 -5.04 -1.87 8.42
CA PHE A 21 -6.05 -2.42 9.32
C PHE A 21 -6.56 -3.78 8.81
N PHE A 22 -6.80 -3.93 7.49
CA PHE A 22 -7.07 -5.25 6.90
C PHE A 22 -5.86 -6.18 7.01
N GLY A 23 -4.65 -5.66 6.85
CA GLY A 23 -3.38 -6.36 7.10
C GLY A 23 -3.30 -6.99 8.48
N ILE A 24 -3.83 -6.34 9.52
CA ILE A 24 -3.88 -6.92 10.88
C ILE A 24 -4.71 -8.20 10.90
N PHE A 25 -5.84 -8.26 10.18
CA PHE A 25 -6.61 -9.51 10.08
C PHE A 25 -5.82 -10.59 9.34
N VAL A 26 -5.18 -10.25 8.23
CA VAL A 26 -4.30 -11.17 7.48
C VAL A 26 -3.21 -11.72 8.40
N MET A 27 -2.61 -10.87 9.24
CA MET A 27 -1.60 -11.25 10.24
C MET A 27 -2.16 -12.17 11.33
N LEU A 28 -3.36 -11.90 11.87
CA LEU A 28 -3.99 -12.75 12.88
C LEU A 28 -4.31 -14.15 12.35
N PHE A 29 -4.86 -14.24 11.12
CA PHE A 29 -5.09 -15.53 10.46
C PHE A 29 -3.79 -16.24 10.13
N PHE A 30 -2.78 -15.50 9.69
CA PHE A 30 -1.45 -16.06 9.47
C PHE A 30 -0.91 -16.70 10.76
N TRP A 31 -0.96 -16.01 11.92
CA TRP A 31 -0.53 -16.59 13.19
C TRP A 31 -1.30 -17.84 13.61
N ALA A 32 -2.60 -17.90 13.34
CA ALA A 32 -3.41 -19.07 13.63
C ALA A 32 -3.00 -20.30 12.80
N VAL A 33 -2.49 -20.09 11.59
CA VAL A 33 -2.31 -21.15 10.58
C VAL A 33 -0.84 -21.43 10.25
N ALA A 34 0.08 -20.52 10.58
CA ALA A 34 1.50 -20.60 10.26
C ALA A 34 2.16 -21.88 10.78
N LYS A 35 1.78 -22.35 11.98
CA LYS A 35 2.31 -23.60 12.55
C LYS A 35 1.90 -24.85 11.77
N ALA A 36 0.75 -24.84 11.11
CA ALA A 36 0.23 -25.99 10.37
C ALA A 36 0.75 -26.04 8.92
N MET A 37 0.92 -24.88 8.28
CA MET A 37 1.27 -24.79 6.85
C MET A 37 2.71 -24.29 6.59
N GLY A 38 3.44 -23.84 7.61
CA GLY A 38 4.84 -23.41 7.50
C GLY A 38 5.05 -22.34 6.43
N LEU A 39 6.03 -22.56 5.54
CA LEU A 39 6.40 -21.65 4.45
C LEU A 39 5.22 -21.33 3.50
N PHE A 40 4.30 -22.28 3.29
CA PHE A 40 3.17 -22.07 2.42
C PHE A 40 2.22 -21.00 2.96
N ALA A 41 2.02 -20.93 4.29
CA ALA A 41 1.26 -19.86 4.92
C ALA A 41 1.92 -18.49 4.67
N ASN A 42 3.24 -18.40 4.83
CA ASN A 42 3.98 -17.15 4.61
C ASN A 42 3.76 -16.59 3.20
N LEU A 43 3.86 -17.44 2.17
CA LEU A 43 3.66 -17.02 0.78
C LEU A 43 2.21 -16.62 0.50
N MET A 44 1.25 -17.43 0.93
CA MET A 44 -0.18 -17.19 0.71
C MET A 44 -0.68 -15.93 1.42
N PHE A 45 -0.41 -15.80 2.72
CA PHE A 45 -0.82 -14.63 3.50
C PHE A 45 0.01 -13.39 3.14
N GLY A 46 1.28 -13.56 2.77
CA GLY A 46 2.12 -12.49 2.27
C GLY A 46 1.57 -11.91 0.96
N PHE A 47 1.27 -12.76 -0.02
CA PHE A 47 0.62 -12.34 -1.26
C PHE A 47 -0.73 -11.67 -0.99
N THR A 48 -1.54 -12.25 -0.09
CA THR A 48 -2.84 -11.69 0.30
C THR A 48 -2.70 -10.28 0.88
N GLY A 49 -1.73 -10.06 1.78
CA GLY A 49 -1.44 -8.75 2.36
C GLY A 49 -1.02 -7.71 1.31
N LEU A 50 -0.14 -8.08 0.38
CA LEU A 50 0.23 -7.20 -0.74
C LEU A 50 -0.99 -6.85 -1.62
N MET A 51 -1.83 -7.85 -1.93
CA MET A 51 -3.03 -7.64 -2.73
C MET A 51 -4.08 -6.77 -2.03
N CYS A 52 -4.19 -6.83 -0.70
CA CYS A 52 -5.05 -5.91 0.05
C CYS A 52 -4.65 -4.44 -0.19
N VAL A 53 -3.36 -4.14 -0.12
CA VAL A 53 -2.83 -2.79 -0.40
C VAL A 53 -3.17 -2.37 -1.84
N VAL A 54 -2.88 -3.24 -2.81
CA VAL A 54 -3.12 -2.97 -4.23
C VAL A 54 -4.62 -2.72 -4.50
N CYS A 55 -5.49 -3.61 -4.06
CA CYS A 55 -6.93 -3.54 -4.34
C CYS A 55 -7.58 -2.31 -3.69
N ILE A 56 -7.27 -2.02 -2.43
CA ILE A 56 -7.88 -0.89 -1.70
C ILE A 56 -7.45 0.44 -2.32
N LEU A 57 -6.16 0.59 -2.63
CA LEU A 57 -5.61 1.83 -3.17
C LEU A 57 -5.94 2.02 -4.65
N ALA A 58 -6.01 0.94 -5.44
CA ALA A 58 -6.43 1.01 -6.83
C ALA A 58 -7.93 1.34 -6.94
N ASP A 59 -8.80 0.72 -6.13
CA ASP A 59 -10.24 1.06 -6.07
C ASP A 59 -10.46 2.52 -5.65
N TYR A 60 -9.74 2.97 -4.63
CA TYR A 60 -9.78 4.36 -4.22
C TYR A 60 -9.28 5.30 -5.33
N GLY A 61 -8.16 4.97 -5.96
CA GLY A 61 -7.62 5.70 -7.09
C GLY A 61 -8.63 5.82 -8.23
N LEU A 62 -9.26 4.70 -8.63
CA LEU A 62 -10.29 4.65 -9.68
C LEU A 62 -11.45 5.63 -9.40
N LYS A 63 -12.00 5.57 -8.19
CA LYS A 63 -13.11 6.45 -7.78
C LYS A 63 -12.71 7.92 -7.82
N GLN A 64 -11.52 8.26 -7.28
CA GLN A 64 -11.02 9.63 -7.29
C GLN A 64 -10.68 10.13 -8.69
N GLY A 65 -10.12 9.27 -9.55
CA GLY A 65 -9.83 9.61 -10.94
C GLY A 65 -11.09 9.95 -11.72
N SER A 66 -12.16 9.17 -11.56
CA SER A 66 -13.46 9.43 -12.19
C SER A 66 -14.10 10.73 -11.71
N SER A 67 -14.03 11.01 -10.39
CA SER A 67 -14.49 12.28 -9.84
C SER A 67 -13.68 13.48 -10.35
N ALA A 68 -12.35 13.34 -10.42
CA ALA A 68 -11.47 14.39 -10.95
C ALA A 68 -11.73 14.67 -12.43
N ALA A 69 -11.88 13.64 -13.27
CA ALA A 69 -12.22 13.82 -14.69
C ALA A 69 -13.58 14.49 -14.90
N SER A 70 -14.54 14.21 -14.01
CA SER A 70 -15.85 14.86 -14.06
C SER A 70 -15.78 16.33 -13.66
N ALA A 71 -14.95 16.67 -12.66
CA ALA A 71 -14.71 18.04 -12.25
C ALA A 71 -13.94 18.84 -13.31
N ASP A 72 -12.88 18.29 -13.90
CA ASP A 72 -12.15 18.94 -14.98
C ASP A 72 -13.07 19.24 -16.17
N LYS A 73 -13.93 18.29 -16.56
CA LYS A 73 -14.87 18.48 -17.68
C LYS A 73 -15.97 19.52 -17.40
N LEU A 74 -16.47 19.60 -16.17
CA LEU A 74 -17.63 20.44 -15.82
C LEU A 74 -17.24 21.80 -15.25
N HIS A 75 -16.03 21.94 -14.69
CA HIS A 75 -15.61 23.09 -13.90
C HIS A 75 -14.19 23.60 -14.21
N ASP A 76 -13.47 22.97 -15.14
CA ASP A 76 -12.12 23.41 -15.58
C ASP A 76 -11.09 23.48 -14.43
N ASP A 77 -11.17 22.53 -13.48
CA ASP A 77 -10.42 22.52 -12.21
C ASP A 77 -8.93 22.06 -12.32
N ASP A 78 -8.45 21.76 -13.54
CA ASP A 78 -7.11 21.24 -13.90
C ASP A 78 -6.47 20.37 -12.79
N VAL A 79 -7.12 19.23 -12.49
CA VAL A 79 -6.59 18.26 -11.52
C VAL A 79 -5.48 17.43 -12.14
N GLY A 80 -5.72 16.92 -13.34
CA GLY A 80 -4.76 16.13 -14.13
C GLY A 80 -4.49 14.71 -13.60
N SER A 81 -4.12 13.80 -14.51
CA SER A 81 -3.90 12.37 -14.21
C SER A 81 -2.72 12.08 -13.27
N LYS A 82 -1.79 13.03 -13.09
CA LYS A 82 -0.62 12.88 -12.21
C LYS A 82 -0.97 13.02 -10.73
N PHE A 83 -2.15 13.55 -10.39
CA PHE A 83 -2.58 13.72 -9.00
C PHE A 83 -2.65 12.38 -8.24
N GLY A 84 -2.90 11.26 -8.93
CA GLY A 84 -2.85 9.91 -8.36
C GLY A 84 -1.52 9.55 -7.68
N TRP A 85 -0.38 10.04 -8.20
CA TRP A 85 0.93 9.85 -7.55
C TRP A 85 0.99 10.56 -6.20
N GLN A 86 0.48 11.79 -6.13
CA GLN A 86 0.47 12.56 -4.89
C GLN A 86 -0.40 11.88 -3.84
N LEU A 87 -1.58 11.37 -4.22
CA LEU A 87 -2.47 10.66 -3.31
C LEU A 87 -1.80 9.39 -2.74
N GLY A 88 -1.16 8.58 -3.58
CA GLY A 88 -0.51 7.37 -3.10
C GLY A 88 0.77 7.62 -2.30
N LEU A 89 1.55 8.67 -2.61
CA LEU A 89 2.66 9.11 -1.76
C LEU A 89 2.18 9.55 -0.37
N ILE A 90 1.04 10.24 -0.32
CA ILE A 90 0.42 10.64 0.94
C ILE A 90 -0.06 9.42 1.73
N ALA A 91 -0.71 8.45 1.08
CA ALA A 91 -1.13 7.21 1.71
C ALA A 91 0.06 6.39 2.28
N MET A 92 1.23 6.48 1.65
CA MET A 92 2.46 5.79 2.04
C MET A 92 3.16 6.41 3.27
N MET A 93 2.99 7.72 3.52
CA MET A 93 3.74 8.46 4.54
C MET A 93 3.81 7.79 5.94
N PRO A 94 2.71 7.38 6.58
CA PRO A 94 2.79 6.79 7.92
C PRO A 94 3.63 5.50 7.96
N PHE A 95 3.62 4.72 6.87
CA PHE A 95 4.35 3.47 6.73
C PHE A 95 5.82 3.69 6.40
N ALA A 96 6.12 4.72 5.61
CA ALA A 96 7.49 5.17 5.38
C ALA A 96 8.16 5.69 6.68
N VAL A 97 7.41 6.41 7.53
CA VAL A 97 7.91 6.88 8.84
C VAL A 97 8.28 5.70 9.74
N THR A 98 7.40 4.70 9.85
CA THR A 98 7.68 3.52 10.67
C THR A 98 8.84 2.69 10.12
N ALA A 99 8.97 2.58 8.79
CA ALA A 99 10.14 1.95 8.15
C ALA A 99 11.45 2.70 8.45
N ALA A 100 11.45 4.03 8.40
CA ALA A 100 12.62 4.85 8.70
C ALA A 100 13.04 4.71 10.18
N LEU A 101 12.06 4.71 11.10
CA LEU A 101 12.31 4.47 12.52
C LEU A 101 12.91 3.09 12.78
N LEU A 102 12.44 2.04 12.09
CA LEU A 102 13.02 0.70 12.16
C LEU A 102 14.49 0.69 11.68
N MET A 103 14.79 1.40 10.60
CA MET A 103 16.16 1.47 10.07
C MET A 103 17.10 2.22 11.02
N ILE A 104 16.66 3.34 11.60
CA ILE A 104 17.41 4.09 12.62
C ILE A 104 17.63 3.22 13.87
N SER A 105 16.60 2.49 14.30
CA SER A 105 16.67 1.54 15.41
C SER A 105 17.76 0.48 15.20
N LYS A 106 17.83 -0.11 14.00
CA LYS A 106 18.88 -1.07 13.64
C LYS A 106 20.30 -0.47 13.69
N LEU A 107 20.48 0.77 13.26
CA LEU A 107 21.79 1.44 13.20
C LEU A 107 22.25 2.00 14.54
N SER A 108 21.33 2.51 15.35
CA SER A 108 21.61 3.14 16.65
C SER A 108 21.75 2.15 17.81
N GLY A 109 21.14 0.96 17.70
CA GLY A 109 21.20 -0.09 18.71
C GLY A 109 20.47 0.22 20.03
N GLY A 110 19.75 1.33 20.12
CA GLY A 110 19.16 1.84 21.37
C GLY A 110 17.79 1.24 21.73
N PHE A 111 16.82 1.28 20.82
CA PHE A 111 15.44 0.84 21.08
C PHE A 111 14.96 -0.11 19.97
N ASP A 112 14.27 -1.20 20.33
CA ASP A 112 13.68 -2.13 19.36
C ASP A 112 12.29 -1.64 18.90
N PHE A 113 12.19 -1.23 17.64
CA PHE A 113 10.94 -0.76 17.01
C PHE A 113 10.23 -1.83 16.18
N LEU A 114 10.65 -3.09 16.21
CA LEU A 114 10.16 -4.14 15.31
C LEU A 114 8.72 -4.48 15.57
N ALA A 115 8.31 -4.57 16.84
CA ALA A 115 6.92 -4.84 17.19
C ALA A 115 5.98 -3.74 16.64
N ILE A 116 6.38 -2.48 16.79
CA ILE A 116 5.62 -1.32 16.28
C ILE A 116 5.58 -1.35 14.76
N TYR A 117 6.72 -1.64 14.12
CA TYR A 117 6.80 -1.74 12.66
C TYR A 117 5.91 -2.85 12.10
N LYS A 118 5.94 -4.04 12.71
CA LYS A 118 5.13 -5.20 12.32
C LYS A 118 3.63 -4.92 12.46
N LEU A 119 3.22 -4.18 13.49
CA LEU A 119 1.82 -3.78 13.67
C LEU A 119 1.38 -2.69 12.68
N ALA A 120 2.26 -1.71 12.41
CA ALA A 120 1.94 -0.62 11.49
C ALA A 120 2.01 -1.05 10.02
N ASN A 121 2.79 -2.08 9.69
CA ASN A 121 2.98 -2.64 8.36
C ASN A 121 2.56 -4.12 8.32
N ALA A 122 1.37 -4.39 8.86
CA ALA A 122 0.87 -5.74 9.07
C ALA A 122 0.72 -6.52 7.75
N CYS A 123 0.44 -5.84 6.63
CA CYS A 123 0.37 -6.48 5.31
C CYS A 123 1.71 -7.10 4.86
N LEU A 124 2.86 -6.59 5.34
CA LEU A 124 4.18 -7.09 4.99
C LEU A 124 4.66 -8.21 5.95
N PHE A 125 4.02 -8.37 7.10
CA PHE A 125 4.46 -9.26 8.17
C PHE A 125 4.69 -10.72 7.75
N PRO A 126 3.77 -11.40 7.02
CA PRO A 126 3.99 -12.80 6.63
C PRO A 126 5.19 -12.98 5.67
N LEU A 127 5.56 -11.95 4.91
CA LEU A 127 6.76 -12.00 4.07
C LEU A 127 8.04 -11.78 4.89
N LEU A 128 7.98 -10.93 5.92
CA LEU A 128 9.12 -10.71 6.81
C LEU A 128 9.43 -11.95 7.65
N ASP A 129 8.40 -12.69 8.06
CA ASP A 129 8.54 -13.91 8.86
C ASP A 129 9.39 -14.97 8.14
N ILE A 130 9.32 -15.06 6.80
CA ILE A 130 10.20 -15.95 5.99
C ILE A 130 11.68 -15.73 6.30
N PHE A 131 12.09 -14.47 6.42
CA PHE A 131 13.51 -14.11 6.53
C PHE A 131 13.96 -13.89 7.97
N ALA A 132 13.03 -13.69 8.90
CA ALA A 132 13.34 -13.41 10.28
C ALA A 132 12.23 -13.86 11.23
N HIS A 133 12.32 -15.12 11.65
CA HIS A 133 11.50 -15.71 12.71
C HIS A 133 11.91 -15.20 14.12
N SER A 134 13.02 -14.46 14.23
CA SER A 134 13.50 -13.91 15.50
C SER A 134 12.72 -12.66 15.92
N PRO A 135 12.42 -12.50 17.22
CA PRO A 135 11.78 -11.30 17.75
C PRO A 135 12.72 -10.09 17.87
N ASP A 136 14.04 -10.25 17.73
CA ASP A 136 15.02 -9.18 17.90
C ASP A 136 15.47 -8.56 16.57
N ILE A 137 15.51 -7.22 16.50
CA ILE A 137 16.06 -6.46 15.35
C ILE A 137 17.52 -6.82 15.08
N LYS A 138 18.28 -7.20 16.10
CA LYS A 138 19.71 -7.48 16.00
C LYS A 138 20.00 -8.63 15.04
N ASP A 139 19.08 -9.59 14.94
CA ASP A 139 19.21 -10.77 14.06
C ASP A 139 18.74 -10.50 12.63
N PHE A 140 18.03 -9.39 12.39
CA PHE A 140 17.60 -9.04 11.03
C PHE A 140 18.81 -8.71 10.15
N ARG A 141 18.95 -9.44 9.04
CA ARG A 141 19.91 -9.12 7.99
C ARG A 141 19.45 -7.84 7.28
N LEU A 142 20.40 -6.98 6.90
CA LEU A 142 20.11 -5.75 6.12
C LEU A 142 19.31 -6.05 4.83
N GLY A 143 19.50 -7.22 4.22
CA GLY A 143 18.75 -7.66 3.05
C GLY A 143 17.23 -7.78 3.27
N VAL A 144 16.74 -7.97 4.50
CA VAL A 144 15.30 -8.03 4.79
C VAL A 144 14.64 -6.65 4.62
N PHE A 145 15.38 -5.58 4.85
CA PHE A 145 14.92 -4.21 4.62
C PHE A 145 14.70 -3.92 3.13
N ALA A 146 15.30 -4.70 2.22
CA ALA A 146 15.05 -4.57 0.79
C ALA A 146 13.60 -4.91 0.40
N LEU A 147 12.86 -5.64 1.23
CA LEU A 147 11.43 -5.94 1.01
C LEU A 147 10.52 -4.75 1.30
N ILE A 148 10.99 -3.79 2.11
CA ILE A 148 10.22 -2.61 2.52
C ILE A 148 10.06 -1.65 1.35
N VAL A 149 11.08 -1.50 0.52
CA VAL A 149 11.07 -0.59 -0.63
C VAL A 149 9.98 -0.95 -1.66
N PRO A 150 9.94 -2.19 -2.21
CA PRO A 150 8.89 -2.57 -3.14
C PRO A 150 7.50 -2.54 -2.48
N TYR A 151 7.41 -2.89 -1.20
CA TYR A 151 6.17 -2.78 -0.43
C TYR A 151 5.63 -1.35 -0.40
N LEU A 152 6.44 -0.39 0.03
CA LEU A 152 6.06 1.03 0.07
C LEU A 152 5.75 1.55 -1.33
N ALA A 153 6.45 1.09 -2.37
CA ALA A 153 6.18 1.47 -3.75
C ALA A 153 4.78 1.02 -4.24
N LEU A 154 4.20 -0.05 -3.68
CA LEU A 154 2.84 -0.48 -4.03
C LEU A 154 1.80 0.61 -3.76
N PHE A 155 2.01 1.46 -2.76
CA PHE A 155 1.07 2.53 -2.42
C PHE A 155 0.91 3.54 -3.57
N PRO A 156 1.97 4.28 -3.97
CA PRO A 156 1.88 5.24 -5.06
C PRO A 156 1.61 4.59 -6.41
N ILE A 157 2.13 3.39 -6.69
CA ILE A 157 1.90 2.70 -7.97
C ILE A 157 0.43 2.32 -8.11
N SER A 158 -0.16 1.69 -7.10
CA SER A 158 -1.55 1.21 -7.16
C SER A 158 -2.53 2.37 -7.25
N THR A 159 -2.33 3.43 -6.45
CA THR A 159 -3.16 4.63 -6.52
C THR A 159 -3.02 5.33 -7.87
N TYR A 160 -1.81 5.45 -8.41
CA TYR A 160 -1.60 6.08 -9.72
C TYR A 160 -2.29 5.32 -10.86
N ILE A 161 -2.11 4.00 -10.92
CA ILE A 161 -2.72 3.17 -11.96
C ILE A 161 -4.24 3.29 -11.88
N GLY A 162 -4.82 3.11 -10.69
CA GLY A 162 -6.25 3.24 -10.48
C GLY A 162 -6.76 4.63 -10.87
N PHE A 163 -6.08 5.69 -10.42
CA PHE A 163 -6.44 7.08 -10.74
C PHE A 163 -6.40 7.35 -12.24
N LYS A 164 -5.34 6.93 -12.92
CA LYS A 164 -5.19 7.14 -14.36
C LYS A 164 -6.29 6.43 -15.15
N TRP A 165 -6.65 5.21 -14.77
CA TRP A 165 -7.73 4.48 -15.41
C TRP A 165 -9.09 5.13 -15.20
N GLY A 166 -9.38 5.56 -13.97
CA GLY A 166 -10.62 6.27 -13.64
C GLY A 166 -10.71 7.63 -14.35
N TYR A 167 -9.59 8.36 -14.40
CA TYR A 167 -9.51 9.69 -15.02
C TYR A 167 -9.70 9.62 -16.54
N ASN A 168 -9.03 8.69 -17.20
CA ASN A 168 -9.13 8.51 -18.65
C ASN A 168 -10.41 7.76 -19.08
N LYS A 169 -11.27 7.36 -18.13
CA LYS A 169 -12.46 6.52 -18.36
C LYS A 169 -12.13 5.30 -19.24
N VAL A 170 -11.02 4.64 -18.94
CA VAL A 170 -10.60 3.46 -19.70
C VAL A 170 -11.59 2.34 -19.40
N ASP A 171 -12.45 2.01 -20.36
CA ASP A 171 -13.25 0.80 -20.28
C ASP A 171 -12.34 -0.40 -20.61
N LEU A 172 -12.16 -1.29 -19.63
CA LEU A 172 -11.35 -2.50 -19.79
C LEU A 172 -11.88 -3.38 -20.93
N LYS A 173 -13.20 -3.36 -21.16
CA LYS A 173 -13.82 -4.08 -22.28
C LYS A 173 -13.33 -3.55 -23.62
N ASP A 174 -13.29 -2.23 -23.78
CA ASP A 174 -12.83 -1.63 -25.03
C ASP A 174 -11.34 -1.86 -25.27
N MET A 175 -10.54 -1.85 -24.20
CA MET A 175 -9.10 -2.11 -24.32
C MET A 175 -8.77 -3.56 -24.70
N ILE A 176 -9.55 -4.54 -24.22
CA ILE A 176 -9.34 -5.97 -24.48
C ILE A 176 -9.95 -6.37 -25.83
N VAL A 177 -11.15 -5.88 -26.15
CA VAL A 177 -11.92 -6.27 -27.35
C VAL A 177 -11.42 -5.52 -28.59
N TYR A 178 -11.16 -4.22 -28.49
CA TYR A 178 -10.87 -3.39 -29.67
C TYR A 178 -9.39 -3.16 -29.93
N LYS A 179 -8.46 -3.89 -29.26
CA LYS A 179 -6.99 -3.83 -29.45
C LYS A 179 -6.54 -2.53 -30.12
N LYS A 180 -6.39 -1.47 -29.31
CA LYS A 180 -6.03 -0.10 -29.76
C LYS A 180 -5.23 -0.11 -31.08
N LYS A 181 -5.86 0.31 -32.16
CA LYS A 181 -5.13 0.81 -33.34
C LYS A 181 -4.57 2.19 -33.03
#